data_AF-A0A8K1GXE4-F1
#
_entry.id   AF-A0A8K1GXE4-F1
#
_cell.length_a   1.000
_cell.length_b   1.000
_cell.length_c   1.000
_cell.angle_alpha   90.00
_cell.angle_beta   90.00
_cell.angle_gamma   90.00
#
_symmetry.space_group_name_H-M   'P 1'
#
loop_
_entity.id
_entity.type
_entity.pdbx_description
1 polymer ?
#
loop_
_entity_poly.entity_id
_entity_poly.type
_entity_poly.pdbx_seq_one_letter_code
_entity_poly.pdbx_strand_id
1 'polypeptide(L)'
;MGFTLESLREAMKYMLESQGFDRVLRKMKLQSATPGKVVCELKVEEEHTNRGGTLHGGLTATLVDVVSTAALLYTERAMPGVSVDMNIT
;
A
#
# COMPACT_ATOMS: atom_id res chain seq x y z
N MET A 1 -22.79 6.31 -5.61
CA MET A 1 -21.92 6.96 -4.60
C MET A 1 -20.54 6.41 -4.80
N GLY A 2 -19.57 7.24 -5.19
CA GLY A 2 -18.20 6.81 -5.46
C GLY A 2 -17.41 6.58 -4.17
N PHE A 3 -16.34 5.80 -4.25
CA PHE A 3 -15.38 5.61 -3.16
C PHE A 3 -14.75 6.97 -2.81
N THR A 4 -14.85 7.41 -1.55
CA THR A 4 -14.35 8.73 -1.13
C THR A 4 -12.91 8.64 -0.61
N LEU A 5 -12.26 9.80 -0.42
CA LEU A 5 -10.93 9.87 0.17
C LEU A 5 -10.94 9.35 1.62
N GLU A 6 -12.02 9.60 2.34
CA GLU A 6 -12.26 9.12 3.71
C GLU A 6 -12.39 7.60 3.73
N SER A 7 -13.18 7.02 2.81
CA SER A 7 -13.26 5.56 2.67
C SER A 7 -11.91 4.93 2.34
N LEU A 8 -11.10 5.58 1.49
CA LEU A 8 -9.74 5.13 1.19
C LEU A 8 -8.85 5.17 2.43
N ARG A 9 -8.91 6.25 3.22
CA ARG A 9 -8.13 6.36 4.47
C ARG A 9 -8.49 5.26 5.45
N GLU A 10 -9.78 4.98 5.65
CA GLU A 10 -10.23 3.92 6.55
C GLU A 10 -9.83 2.53 6.03
N ALA A 11 -9.96 2.28 4.72
CA ALA A 11 -9.52 1.03 4.11
C ALA A 11 -8.00 0.82 4.26
N MET A 12 -7.20 1.86 4.02
CA MET A 12 -5.76 1.81 4.24
C MET A 12 -5.42 1.58 5.70
N LYS A 13 -6.06 2.30 6.63
CA LYS A 13 -5.86 2.09 8.06
C LYS A 13 -6.15 0.64 8.47
N TYR A 14 -7.27 0.08 7.99
CA TYR A 14 -7.63 -1.32 8.24
C TYR A 14 -6.56 -2.31 7.73
N MET A 15 -6.03 -2.10 6.51
CA MET A 15 -4.94 -2.92 5.98
C MET A 15 -3.68 -2.80 6.84
N LEU A 16 -3.26 -1.58 7.18
CA LEU A 16 -1.98 -1.33 7.87
C LEU A 16 -1.99 -1.71 9.37
N GLU A 17 -3.15 -1.66 10.02
CA GLU A 17 -3.35 -2.07 11.42
C GLU A 17 -3.76 -3.54 11.56
N SER A 18 -3.85 -4.28 10.44
CA SER A 18 -4.16 -5.71 10.41
C SER A 18 -3.17 -6.53 11.24
N GLN A 19 -3.63 -7.61 11.85
CA GLN A 19 -2.75 -8.63 12.45
C GLN A 19 -2.11 -9.53 11.38
N GLY A 20 -2.51 -9.41 10.11
CA GLY A 20 -1.98 -10.17 8.97
C GLY A 20 -0.62 -9.70 8.49
N PHE A 21 -0.26 -10.05 7.25
CA PHE A 21 1.03 -9.70 6.66
C PHE A 21 1.18 -8.19 6.43
N ASP A 22 0.09 -7.50 6.08
CA ASP A 22 0.08 -6.06 5.78
C ASP A 22 0.63 -5.17 6.90
N ARG A 23 0.70 -5.67 8.14
CA ARG A 23 1.34 -5.01 9.29
C ARG A 23 2.79 -4.61 9.04
N VAL A 24 3.49 -5.26 8.10
CA VAL A 24 4.85 -4.87 7.71
C VAL A 24 4.91 -3.45 7.11
N LEU A 25 3.77 -2.90 6.69
CA LEU A 25 3.62 -1.54 6.17
C LEU A 25 3.06 -0.55 7.20
N ARG A 26 2.90 -0.91 8.48
CA ARG A 26 2.24 -0.06 9.51
C ARG A 26 2.79 1.37 9.64
N LYS A 27 4.03 1.63 9.20
CA LYS A 27 4.68 2.95 9.23
C LYS A 27 4.48 3.76 7.95
N MET A 28 3.83 3.21 6.94
CA MET A 28 3.48 3.90 5.70
C MET A 28 2.36 4.91 5.96
N LYS A 29 2.45 6.08 5.32
CA LYS A 29 1.47 7.16 5.44
C LYS A 29 0.94 7.53 4.07
N LEU A 30 -0.37 7.72 3.96
CA LEU A 30 -0.99 8.30 2.77
C LEU A 30 -0.64 9.80 2.69
N GLN A 31 -0.02 10.22 1.59
CA GLN A 31 0.32 11.63 1.32
C GLN A 31 -0.77 12.32 0.50
N SER A 32 -1.17 11.72 -0.62
CA SER A 32 -2.25 12.22 -1.47
C SER A 32 -2.90 11.11 -2.26
N ALA A 33 -4.14 11.35 -2.71
CA ALA A 33 -4.83 10.44 -3.61
C ALA A 33 -5.75 11.22 -4.55
N THR A 34 -5.81 10.77 -5.79
CA THR A 34 -6.81 11.12 -6.80
C THR A 34 -7.30 9.83 -7.43
N PRO A 35 -8.48 9.78 -8.09
CA PRO A 35 -8.95 8.54 -8.67
C PRO A 35 -7.91 7.86 -9.57
N GLY A 36 -7.59 6.59 -9.29
CA GLY A 36 -6.56 5.80 -9.99
C GLY A 36 -5.10 6.12 -9.63
N LYS A 37 -4.83 7.02 -8.68
CA LYS A 37 -3.47 7.39 -8.26
C LYS A 37 -3.39 7.65 -6.76
N VAL A 38 -2.49 6.92 -6.10
CA VAL A 38 -2.22 7.06 -4.66
C VAL A 38 -0.73 7.32 -4.46
N VAL A 39 -0.41 8.27 -3.58
CA VAL A 39 0.97 8.59 -3.19
C VAL A 39 1.09 8.33 -1.69
N CYS A 40 2.04 7.49 -1.32
CA CYS A 40 2.37 7.19 0.07
C CYS A 40 3.82 7.54 0.38
N GLU A 41 4.13 7.70 1.66
CA GLU A 41 5.48 7.89 2.18
C GLU A 41 5.79 6.81 3.22
N LEU A 42 7.01 6.29 3.19
CA LEU A 42 7.57 5.41 4.21
C LEU A 42 9.00 5.83 4.50
N LYS A 43 9.29 6.15 5.77
CA LYS A 43 10.67 6.30 6.22
C LYS A 43 11.27 4.91 6.43
N VAL A 44 12.38 4.62 5.76
CA VAL A 44 13.10 3.35 5.93
C VAL A 44 13.72 3.32 7.34
N GLU A 45 13.49 2.22 8.04
CA GLU A 45 13.97 1.96 9.40
C GLU A 45 14.45 0.51 9.45
N GLU A 46 15.13 0.10 10.52
CA GLU A 46 15.79 -1.22 10.63
C GLU A 46 14.87 -2.39 10.25
N GLU A 47 13.60 -2.36 10.72
CA GLU A 47 12.60 -3.40 10.43
C GLU A 47 12.20 -3.52 8.96
N HIS A 48 12.53 -2.51 8.15
CA HIS A 48 12.26 -2.47 6.72
C HIS A 48 13.45 -2.95 5.87
N THR A 49 14.60 -3.21 6.51
CA THR A 49 15.86 -3.46 5.80
C THR A 49 16.11 -4.94 5.51
N ASN A 50 16.97 -5.20 4.53
CA ASN A 50 17.61 -6.49 4.32
C ASN A 50 18.92 -6.60 5.13
N ARG A 51 19.61 -7.75 5.03
CA ARG A 51 20.90 -7.99 5.71
C ARG A 51 22.00 -6.99 5.35
N GLY A 52 21.87 -6.28 4.22
CA GLY A 52 22.78 -5.23 3.78
C GLY A 52 22.39 -3.82 4.25
N GLY A 53 21.35 -3.66 5.07
CA GLY A 53 20.92 -2.38 5.61
C GLY A 53 20.17 -1.47 4.63
N THR A 54 19.78 -1.98 3.45
CA THR A 54 18.94 -1.25 2.49
C THR A 54 17.50 -1.74 2.55
N LEU A 55 16.56 -1.02 1.94
CA LEU A 55 15.16 -1.45 1.84
C LEU A 55 15.06 -2.90 1.32
N HIS A 56 14.32 -3.74 2.03
CA HIS A 56 14.15 -5.14 1.66
C HIS A 56 13.36 -5.26 0.34
N GLY A 57 13.85 -6.08 -0.60
CA GLY A 57 13.18 -6.27 -1.90
C GLY A 57 11.76 -6.82 -1.74
N GLY A 58 11.55 -7.75 -0.80
CA GLY A 58 10.22 -8.23 -0.44
C GLY A 58 9.30 -7.16 0.14
N LEU A 59 9.83 -6.18 0.91
CA LEU A 59 9.00 -5.07 1.39
C LEU A 59 8.64 -4.11 0.25
N THR A 60 9.57 -3.91 -0.69
CA THR A 60 9.32 -3.16 -1.92
C THR A 60 8.20 -3.82 -2.74
N ALA A 61 8.22 -5.14 -2.89
CA ALA A 61 7.13 -5.88 -3.53
C ALA A 61 5.79 -5.68 -2.82
N THR A 62 5.76 -5.77 -1.48
CA THR A 62 4.55 -5.50 -0.69
C THR A 62 4.05 -4.07 -0.85
N LEU A 63 4.95 -3.07 -0.91
CA LEU A 63 4.58 -1.68 -1.16
C LEU A 63 3.91 -1.53 -2.53
N VAL A 64 4.46 -2.15 -3.57
CA VAL A 64 3.87 -2.14 -4.92
C VAL A 64 2.49 -2.80 -4.91
N ASP A 65 2.34 -3.95 -4.28
CA ASP A 65 1.07 -4.69 -4.19
C ASP A 65 -0.04 -3.88 -3.48
N VAL A 66 0.25 -3.40 -2.28
CA VAL A 66 -0.76 -2.72 -1.43
C VAL A 66 -1.11 -1.33 -1.96
N VAL A 67 -0.12 -0.54 -2.41
CA VAL A 67 -0.38 0.82 -2.91
C VAL A 67 -1.10 0.78 -4.27
N SER A 68 -0.77 -0.20 -5.13
CA SER A 68 -1.49 -0.37 -6.40
C SER A 68 -2.93 -0.83 -6.17
N THR A 69 -3.16 -1.74 -5.22
CA THR A 69 -4.50 -2.13 -4.77
C THR A 69 -5.30 -0.94 -4.24
N ALA A 70 -4.69 -0.08 -3.42
CA ALA A 70 -5.32 1.15 -2.93
C ALA A 70 -5.71 2.11 -4.07
N ALA A 71 -4.88 2.21 -5.11
CA ALA A 71 -5.19 3.01 -6.30
C ALA A 71 -6.37 2.44 -7.11
N LEU A 72 -6.50 1.10 -7.21
CA LEU A 72 -7.64 0.44 -7.85
C LEU A 72 -8.94 0.63 -7.04
N LEU A 73 -8.87 0.51 -5.71
CA LEU A 73 -9.97 0.81 -4.81
C LEU A 73 -10.46 2.25 -4.97
N TYR A 74 -9.54 3.19 -5.19
CA TYR A 74 -9.89 4.58 -5.44
C TYR A 74 -10.18 4.85 -6.92
N THR A 75 -11.12 4.09 -7.49
CA THR A 75 -11.68 4.34 -8.83
C THR A 75 -13.21 4.24 -8.77
N GLU A 76 -13.89 4.54 -9.87
CA GLU A 76 -15.35 4.34 -9.96
C GLU A 76 -15.76 2.87 -9.73
N ARG A 77 -14.90 1.93 -10.13
CA ARG A 77 -15.17 0.50 -9.96
C ARG A 77 -15.07 0.06 -8.50
N ALA A 78 -14.23 0.74 -7.70
CA ALA A 78 -14.05 0.49 -6.27
C ALA A 78 -13.80 -0.99 -5.89
N MET A 79 -13.01 -1.69 -6.71
CA MET A 79 -12.70 -3.12 -6.53
C MET A 79 -11.19 -3.31 -6.40
N PRO A 80 -10.72 -4.03 -5.37
CA PRO A 80 -9.28 -4.26 -5.17
C PRO A 80 -8.70 -5.23 -6.22
N GLY A 81 -9.52 -6.17 -6.72
CA GLY A 81 -9.05 -7.24 -7.59
C GLY A 81 -8.26 -8.31 -6.84
N VAL A 82 -7.57 -9.17 -7.59
CA VAL A 82 -6.60 -10.12 -7.09
C VAL A 82 -5.37 -10.05 -7.99
N SER A 83 -4.18 -9.98 -7.39
CA SER A 83 -2.93 -9.86 -8.13
C SER A 83 -2.70 -11.11 -8.98
N VAL A 84 -2.44 -10.92 -10.28
CA VAL A 84 -2.16 -12.00 -11.25
C VAL A 84 -0.68 -12.03 -11.59
N ASP A 85 -0.10 -10.86 -11.87
CA ASP A 85 1.31 -10.68 -12.18
C ASP A 85 1.83 -9.42 -11.46
N MET A 86 3.05 -9.49 -10.95
CA MET A 86 3.78 -8.35 -10.41
C MET A 86 5.25 -8.48 -10.77
N ASN A 87 5.82 -7.43 -11.37
CA ASN A 87 7.24 -7.35 -11.67
C ASN A 87 7.86 -6.18 -10.91
N ILE A 88 9.01 -6.42 -10.28
CA ILE A 88 9.83 -5.41 -9.61
C ILE A 88 11.26 -5.62 -10.13
N THR A 89 11.89 -4.55 -10.60
CA THR A 89 13.24 -4.57 -11.20
C THR A 89 14.16 -3.58 -10.51
#